data_AF-A0A8C5X648-F1
#
_entry.id   AF-A0A8C5X648-F1
#
_cell.length_a   1.000
_cell.length_b   1.000
_cell.length_c   1.000
_cell.angle_alpha   90.00
_cell.angle_beta   90.00
_cell.angle_gamma   90.00
#
_symmetry.space_group_name_H-M   'P 1'
#
loop_
_entity.id
_entity.type
_entity.pdbx_description
1 polymer ?
#
loop_
_entity_poly.entity_id
_entity_poly.type
_entity_poly.pdbx_seq_one_letter_code
_entity_poly.pdbx_strand_id
1 'polypeptide(L)'
;MHRAVMYMIYGVLAVLGSMGLVYLMIILSHCLLLYSVALAKQKWLCYLAGLCCLASFKVEPFGSWQSGFVTGAFDLQDVLFYGGSTFTIMRCMSFALESSDREEGIYSIFDLLKYNFYLPFFFFGPVMTFDQFHAQVSDPELRRKDDEMKNIRVNALLHVGAIVAVDIFFHFFYILTLPSDLKFVNPGLAYSNLVYDWVKAAVMFGVINTIARLDHLEPPQPPKCITMLYIFAET
;
A
#
# COMPACT_ATOMS: atom_id res chain seq x y z
N MET A 1 13.60 14.58 11.44
CA MET A 1 14.51 13.60 10.78
C MET A 1 14.63 12.24 11.48
N HIS A 2 14.86 12.13 12.80
CA HIS A 2 15.06 10.81 13.45
C HIS A 2 13.84 9.88 13.37
N ARG A 3 12.62 10.41 13.50
CA ARG A 3 11.37 9.64 13.41
C ARG A 3 11.22 8.89 12.08
N ALA A 4 11.45 9.58 10.97
CA ALA A 4 11.37 9.02 9.62
C ALA A 4 12.33 7.84 9.40
N VAL A 5 13.54 7.95 9.97
CA VAL A 5 14.54 6.89 9.91
C VAL A 5 14.11 5.69 10.75
N MET A 6 13.50 5.91 11.92
CA MET A 6 12.95 4.82 12.73
C MET A 6 11.84 4.07 11.99
N TYR A 7 10.92 4.79 11.34
CA TYR A 7 9.88 4.16 10.52
C TYR A 7 10.46 3.34 9.36
N MET A 8 11.47 3.88 8.67
CA MET A 8 12.19 3.16 7.62
C MET A 8 12.85 1.88 8.14
N ILE A 9 13.60 1.96 9.25
CA ILE A 9 14.29 0.80 9.84
C ILE A 9 13.25 -0.26 10.26
N TYR A 10 12.18 0.16 10.92
CA TYR A 10 11.10 -0.75 11.32
C TYR A 10 10.46 -1.44 10.12
N GLY A 11 10.16 -0.70 9.05
CA GLY A 11 9.62 -1.27 7.81
C GLY A 11 10.59 -2.24 7.13
N VAL A 12 11.87 -1.90 7.05
CA VAL A 12 12.91 -2.80 6.49
C VAL A 12 12.99 -4.10 7.30
N LEU A 13 13.02 -4.01 8.63
CA LEU A 13 13.08 -5.18 9.52
C LEU A 13 11.80 -6.03 9.42
N ALA A 14 10.63 -5.41 9.34
CA ALA A 14 9.36 -6.11 9.18
C ALA A 14 9.27 -6.82 7.83
N VAL A 15 9.71 -6.19 6.75
CA VAL A 15 9.76 -6.80 5.41
C VAL A 15 10.77 -7.95 5.39
N LEU A 16 11.95 -7.76 5.99
CA LEU A 16 12.97 -8.80 6.09
C LEU A 16 12.48 -10.01 6.90
N GLY A 17 11.79 -9.77 8.02
CA GLY A 17 11.25 -10.83 8.87
C GLY A 17 10.05 -11.57 8.28
N SER A 18 9.23 -10.90 7.46
CA SER A 18 8.01 -11.49 6.87
C SER A 18 8.24 -12.15 5.50
N MET A 19 9.03 -11.52 4.63
CA MET A 19 9.23 -11.95 3.23
C MET A 19 10.64 -12.46 2.94
N GLY A 20 11.59 -12.24 3.85
CA GLY A 20 12.98 -12.65 3.69
C GLY A 20 13.86 -11.67 2.91
N LEU A 21 15.14 -12.02 2.80
CA LEU A 21 16.17 -11.15 2.24
C LEU A 21 16.03 -10.97 0.72
N VAL A 22 15.65 -12.01 0.00
CA VAL A 22 15.55 -11.96 -1.47
C VAL A 22 14.50 -10.95 -1.92
N TYR A 23 13.33 -10.96 -1.27
CA TYR A 23 12.28 -9.97 -1.53
C TYR A 23 12.74 -8.55 -1.23
N LEU A 24 13.40 -8.34 -0.08
CA LEU A 24 13.93 -7.02 0.27
C LEU A 24 14.90 -6.50 -0.81
N MET A 25 15.77 -7.36 -1.34
CA MET A 25 16.69 -7.01 -2.42
C MET A 25 15.97 -6.64 -3.74
N ILE A 26 14.87 -7.32 -4.07
CA ILE A 26 14.03 -6.97 -5.23
C ILE A 26 13.41 -5.58 -5.04
N ILE A 27 12.87 -5.29 -3.86
CA ILE A 27 12.29 -3.97 -3.56
C ILE A 27 13.35 -2.86 -3.64
N LEU A 28 14.54 -3.10 -3.07
CA LEU A 28 15.66 -2.16 -3.15
C LEU A 28 16.15 -1.96 -4.59
N SER A 29 16.16 -3.01 -5.42
CA SER A 29 16.57 -2.90 -6.83
C SER A 29 15.58 -2.05 -7.63
N HIS A 30 14.27 -2.20 -7.42
CA HIS A 30 13.26 -1.33 -8.00
C HIS A 30 13.42 0.13 -7.58
N CYS A 31 13.68 0.38 -6.29
CA CYS A 31 13.96 1.74 -5.80
C CYS A 31 15.19 2.34 -6.50
N LEU A 32 16.30 1.60 -6.61
CA LEU A 32 17.53 2.08 -7.24
C LEU A 32 17.36 2.34 -8.75
N LEU A 33 16.67 1.45 -9.45
CA LEU A 33 16.39 1.59 -10.88
C LEU A 33 15.54 2.82 -11.15
N LEU A 34 14.40 2.97 -10.46
CA LEU A 34 13.49 4.09 -10.67
C LEU A 34 14.07 5.41 -10.15
N TYR A 35 14.90 5.38 -9.10
CA TYR A 35 15.68 6.55 -8.68
C TYR A 35 16.65 7.00 -9.77
N SER A 36 17.34 6.05 -10.42
CA SER A 36 18.26 6.35 -11.52
C SER A 36 17.53 6.96 -12.72
N VAL A 37 16.30 6.51 -13.01
CA VAL A 37 15.43 7.14 -14.01
C VAL A 37 14.99 8.55 -13.58
N ALA A 38 14.69 8.74 -12.29
CA ALA A 38 14.35 10.04 -11.74
C ALA A 38 15.49 11.07 -11.89
N LEU A 39 16.76 10.62 -11.87
CA LEU A 39 17.94 11.48 -12.14
C LEU A 39 17.88 12.18 -13.49
N ALA A 40 17.21 11.59 -14.49
CA ALA A 40 17.07 12.19 -15.81
C ALA A 40 16.08 13.37 -15.85
N LYS A 41 15.25 13.55 -14.81
CA LYS A 41 14.16 14.56 -14.73
C LYS A 41 13.19 14.55 -15.92
N GLN A 42 13.06 13.43 -16.63
CA GLN A 42 12.13 13.29 -17.76
C GLN A 42 10.89 12.52 -17.31
N LYS A 43 9.73 13.19 -17.27
CA LYS A 43 8.46 12.57 -16.84
C LYS A 43 8.08 11.36 -17.68
N TRP A 44 8.27 11.44 -19.00
CA TRP A 44 7.98 10.31 -19.90
C TRP A 44 8.80 9.06 -19.58
N LEU A 45 10.10 9.23 -19.24
CA LEU A 45 10.93 8.10 -18.84
C LEU A 45 10.46 7.48 -17.53
N CYS A 46 9.99 8.31 -16.58
CA CYS A 46 9.42 7.82 -15.32
C CYS A 46 8.17 6.97 -15.56
N TYR A 47 7.25 7.45 -16.42
CA TYR A 47 6.06 6.69 -16.82
C TYR A 47 6.42 5.39 -17.54
N LEU A 48 7.31 5.46 -18.54
CA LEU A 48 7.73 4.30 -19.31
C LEU A 48 8.39 3.25 -18.42
N ALA A 49 9.37 3.65 -17.60
CA ALA A 49 10.08 2.73 -16.72
C ALA A 49 9.14 2.11 -15.67
N GLY A 50 8.27 2.91 -15.05
CA GLY A 50 7.28 2.43 -14.09
C GLY A 50 6.27 1.46 -14.70
N LEU A 51 5.71 1.78 -15.86
CA LEU A 51 4.78 0.90 -16.58
C LEU A 51 5.45 -0.39 -17.05
N CYS A 52 6.70 -0.32 -17.51
CA CYS A 52 7.49 -1.51 -17.86
C CYS A 52 7.75 -2.40 -16.63
N CYS A 53 8.10 -1.81 -15.48
CA CYS A 53 8.25 -2.56 -14.23
C CYS A 53 6.93 -3.23 -13.82
N LEU A 54 5.80 -2.52 -13.91
CA LEU A 54 4.49 -3.11 -13.63
C LEU A 54 4.11 -4.23 -14.60
N ALA A 55 4.38 -4.04 -15.90
CA ALA A 55 4.14 -5.04 -16.92
C ALA A 55 5.00 -6.30 -16.71
N SER A 56 6.22 -6.16 -16.18
CA SER A 56 7.11 -7.30 -15.93
C SER A 56 6.53 -8.36 -15.00
N PHE A 57 5.63 -8.00 -14.06
CA PHE A 57 4.96 -8.98 -13.21
C PHE A 57 3.92 -9.84 -13.93
N LYS A 58 3.39 -9.35 -15.04
CA LYS A 58 2.32 -10.02 -15.81
C LYS A 58 2.83 -10.73 -17.05
N VAL A 59 4.02 -10.36 -17.53
CA VAL A 59 4.61 -10.93 -18.75
C VAL A 59 5.56 -12.07 -18.40
N GLU A 60 5.35 -13.24 -19.03
CA GLU A 60 6.31 -14.35 -18.95
C GLU A 60 7.53 -14.08 -19.85
N PRO A 61 8.75 -14.49 -19.43
CA PRO A 61 9.08 -15.33 -18.27
C PRO A 61 9.36 -14.55 -16.98
N PHE A 62 9.28 -13.22 -17.00
CA PHE A 62 9.67 -12.38 -15.87
C PHE A 62 8.80 -12.62 -14.62
N GLY A 63 7.49 -12.78 -14.81
CA GLY A 63 6.57 -13.05 -13.69
C GLY A 63 6.89 -14.36 -12.95
N SER A 64 7.14 -15.46 -13.68
CA SER A 64 7.45 -16.77 -13.09
C SER A 64 8.86 -16.83 -12.49
N TRP A 65 9.81 -16.10 -13.06
CA TRP A 65 11.13 -15.93 -12.47
C TRP A 65 11.08 -15.13 -11.16
N GLN A 66 10.29 -14.06 -11.11
CA GLN A 66 10.09 -13.23 -9.92
C GLN A 66 9.36 -13.99 -8.80
N SER A 67 8.29 -14.72 -9.12
CA SER A 67 7.58 -15.56 -8.14
C SER A 67 8.44 -16.74 -7.68
N GLY A 68 9.34 -17.25 -8.54
CA GLY A 68 10.29 -18.30 -8.19
C GLY A 68 11.26 -17.94 -7.07
N PHE A 69 11.46 -16.64 -6.77
CA PHE A 69 12.22 -16.18 -5.60
C PHE A 69 11.40 -16.15 -4.31
N VAL A 70 10.08 -16.19 -4.42
CA VAL A 70 9.14 -16.25 -3.30
C VAL A 70 8.94 -17.71 -2.94
N THR A 71 9.99 -18.38 -2.52
CA THR A 71 9.86 -19.71 -1.92
C THR A 71 9.51 -19.52 -0.46
N GLY A 72 8.26 -19.78 -0.05
CA GLY A 72 7.97 -19.82 1.38
C GLY A 72 6.64 -20.45 1.77
N ALA A 73 6.62 -20.86 3.03
CA ALA A 73 5.71 -21.83 3.63
C ALA A 73 4.33 -21.28 4.03
N PHE A 74 3.96 -20.09 3.54
CA PHE A 74 2.75 -19.36 3.98
C PHE A 74 1.92 -18.91 2.77
N ASP A 75 0.63 -19.29 2.75
CA ASP A 75 -0.26 -19.09 1.59
C ASP A 75 -0.47 -17.62 1.17
N LEU A 76 -0.15 -16.64 2.03
CA LEU A 76 -0.33 -15.21 1.73
C LEU A 76 0.90 -14.54 1.10
N GLN A 77 2.02 -15.25 0.98
CA GLN A 77 3.29 -14.65 0.58
C GLN A 77 3.25 -14.11 -0.86
N ASP A 78 2.57 -14.80 -1.78
CA ASP A 78 2.39 -14.33 -3.16
C ASP A 78 1.59 -13.03 -3.22
N VAL A 79 0.52 -12.93 -2.42
CA VAL A 79 -0.33 -11.74 -2.37
C VAL A 79 0.46 -10.54 -1.84
N LEU A 80 1.27 -10.76 -0.80
CA LEU A 80 2.16 -9.75 -0.23
C LEU A 80 3.29 -9.35 -1.19
N PHE A 81 3.81 -10.31 -1.96
CA PHE A 81 4.83 -10.07 -2.99
C PHE A 81 4.31 -9.15 -4.09
N TYR A 82 3.18 -9.51 -4.72
CA TYR A 82 2.61 -8.71 -5.81
C TYR A 82 2.11 -7.35 -5.31
N GLY A 83 1.43 -7.32 -4.15
CA GLY A 83 0.94 -6.09 -3.54
C GLY A 83 2.08 -5.13 -3.22
N GLY A 84 3.04 -5.58 -2.40
CA GLY A 84 4.14 -4.73 -1.97
C GLY A 84 5.03 -4.26 -3.11
N SER A 85 5.35 -5.12 -4.08
CA SER A 85 6.15 -4.72 -5.25
C SER A 85 5.43 -3.70 -6.14
N THR A 86 4.13 -3.91 -6.39
CA THR A 86 3.30 -2.98 -7.19
C THR A 86 3.22 -1.61 -6.52
N PHE A 87 2.89 -1.56 -5.23
CA PHE A 87 2.82 -0.29 -4.49
C PHE A 87 4.18 0.37 -4.33
N THR A 88 5.27 -0.39 -4.24
CA THR A 88 6.62 0.17 -4.30
C THR A 88 6.87 0.88 -5.62
N ILE A 89 6.54 0.27 -6.75
CA ILE A 89 6.75 0.91 -8.05
C ILE A 89 5.89 2.16 -8.20
N MET A 90 4.62 2.12 -7.78
CA MET A 90 3.76 3.31 -7.77
C MET A 90 4.35 4.45 -6.93
N ARG A 91 4.88 4.16 -5.74
CA ARG A 91 5.55 5.15 -4.88
C ARG A 91 6.84 5.67 -5.51
N CYS A 92 7.65 4.80 -6.10
CA CYS A 92 8.85 5.22 -6.83
C CYS A 92 8.52 6.12 -8.03
N MET A 93 7.42 5.84 -8.75
CA MET A 93 6.92 6.69 -9.83
C MET A 93 6.47 8.06 -9.32
N SER A 94 5.69 8.10 -8.23
CA SER A 94 5.30 9.36 -7.55
C SER A 94 6.56 10.17 -7.26
N PHE A 95 7.48 9.61 -6.47
CA PHE A 95 8.76 10.25 -6.14
C PHE A 95 9.50 10.80 -7.36
N ALA A 96 9.57 10.03 -8.45
CA ALA A 96 10.28 10.42 -9.66
C ALA A 96 9.60 11.60 -10.40
N LEU A 97 8.26 11.60 -10.45
CA LEU A 97 7.48 12.68 -11.05
C LEU A 97 7.60 13.97 -10.23
N GLU A 98 7.41 13.90 -8.91
CA GLU A 98 7.55 15.05 -8.02
C GLU A 98 8.99 15.58 -7.97
N SER A 99 10.00 14.70 -8.04
CA SER A 99 11.41 15.09 -8.16
C SER A 99 11.74 15.77 -9.49
N SER A 100 11.04 15.42 -10.56
CA SER A 100 11.23 16.04 -11.88
C SER A 100 10.64 17.45 -11.94
N ASP A 101 9.56 17.70 -11.21
CA ASP A 101 8.91 19.02 -11.11
C ASP A 101 9.63 20.00 -10.18
N ARG A 102 10.55 19.50 -9.35
CA ARG A 102 11.30 20.35 -8.42
C ARG A 102 12.44 21.10 -9.10
N GLU A 103 12.50 22.41 -8.86
CA GLU A 103 13.56 23.30 -9.38
C GLU A 103 14.91 23.11 -8.66
N GLU A 104 14.90 22.89 -7.33
CA GLU A 104 16.09 22.81 -6.46
C GLU A 104 16.89 21.49 -6.53
N GLY A 105 16.82 20.76 -7.64
CA GLY A 105 17.46 19.44 -7.78
C GLY A 105 16.52 18.27 -7.47
N ILE A 106 17.06 17.14 -7.02
CA ILE A 106 16.33 15.87 -6.80
C ILE A 106 16.43 15.49 -5.32
N TYR A 107 15.37 14.89 -4.78
CA TYR A 107 15.37 14.39 -3.41
C TYR A 107 16.37 13.25 -3.21
N SER A 108 16.81 13.02 -1.98
CA SER A 108 17.79 11.96 -1.71
C SER A 108 17.16 10.58 -1.90
N ILE A 109 17.98 9.59 -2.29
CA ILE A 109 17.58 8.18 -2.24
C ILE A 109 17.08 7.77 -0.83
N PHE A 110 17.61 8.39 0.23
CA PHE A 110 17.12 8.13 1.58
C PHE A 110 15.69 8.62 1.80
N ASP A 111 15.24 9.66 1.10
CA ASP A 111 13.86 10.13 1.18
C ASP A 111 12.91 9.19 0.45
N LEU A 112 13.35 8.62 -0.69
CA LEU A 112 12.64 7.53 -1.36
C LEU A 112 12.53 6.28 -0.45
N LEU A 113 13.61 5.91 0.24
CA LEU A 113 13.59 4.75 1.14
C LEU A 113 12.66 4.96 2.34
N LYS A 114 12.63 6.14 2.96
CA LYS A 114 11.68 6.45 4.05
C LYS A 114 10.23 6.34 3.57
N TYR A 115 9.95 6.84 2.36
CA TYR A 115 8.63 6.79 1.75
C TYR A 115 8.22 5.35 1.38
N ASN A 116 9.14 4.57 0.81
CA ASN A 116 8.85 3.21 0.40
C ASN A 116 8.79 2.23 1.59
N PHE A 117 9.58 2.42 2.65
CA PHE A 117 9.58 1.52 3.82
C PHE A 117 8.72 2.03 4.98
N TYR A 118 7.73 2.90 4.72
CA TYR A 118 6.70 3.18 5.71
C TYR A 118 5.74 1.98 5.82
N LEU A 119 5.89 1.18 6.89
CA LEU A 119 5.24 -0.13 7.01
C LEU A 119 3.71 -0.09 6.84
N PRO A 120 2.96 0.85 7.45
CA PRO A 120 1.51 0.88 7.30
C PRO A 120 1.06 0.99 5.84
N PHE A 121 1.84 1.65 4.99
CA PHE A 121 1.53 1.80 3.55
C PHE A 121 2.27 0.82 2.64
N PHE A 122 3.05 -0.11 3.20
CA PHE A 122 3.96 -0.92 2.41
C PHE A 122 3.24 -1.96 1.53
N PHE A 123 2.41 -2.83 2.13
CA PHE A 123 1.82 -3.98 1.44
C PHE A 123 0.46 -3.67 0.79
N PHE A 124 -0.42 -2.97 1.51
CA PHE A 124 -1.82 -2.73 1.07
C PHE A 124 -2.39 -1.40 1.56
N GLY A 125 -1.55 -0.45 1.95
CA GLY A 125 -2.05 0.84 2.42
C GLY A 125 -2.37 1.81 1.28
N PRO A 126 -3.02 2.93 1.61
CA PRO A 126 -3.31 3.97 0.63
C PRO A 126 -2.01 4.51 0.01
N VAL A 127 -2.05 4.74 -1.31
CA VAL A 127 -0.95 5.41 -2.01
C VAL A 127 -1.10 6.91 -1.74
N MET A 128 -0.36 7.41 -0.76
CA MET A 128 -0.17 8.84 -0.53
C MET A 128 0.96 9.35 -1.42
N THR A 129 0.84 10.52 -2.03
CA THR A 129 1.88 11.11 -2.90
C THR A 129 3.13 11.50 -2.11
N PHE A 130 4.28 11.59 -2.77
CA PHE A 130 5.55 11.83 -2.10
C PHE A 130 5.64 13.22 -1.46
N ASP A 131 5.08 14.25 -2.08
CA ASP A 131 5.03 15.62 -1.57
C ASP A 131 4.31 15.71 -0.21
N GLN A 132 3.13 15.09 -0.11
CA GLN A 132 2.33 15.03 1.13
C GLN A 132 3.09 14.26 2.21
N PHE A 133 3.67 13.10 1.86
CA PHE A 133 4.48 12.32 2.80
C PHE A 133 5.68 13.11 3.31
N HIS A 134 6.43 13.71 2.39
CA HIS A 134 7.64 14.45 2.72
C HIS A 134 7.35 15.68 3.59
N ALA A 135 6.25 16.41 3.31
CA ALA A 135 5.82 17.54 4.12
C ALA A 135 5.48 17.12 5.56
N GLN A 136 4.63 16.10 5.74
CA GLN A 136 4.19 15.65 7.06
C GLN A 136 5.30 14.99 7.89
N VAL A 137 6.22 14.25 7.23
CA VAL A 137 7.33 13.58 7.92
C VAL A 137 8.45 14.55 8.29
N SER A 138 8.60 15.63 7.54
CA SER A 138 9.61 16.67 7.80
C SER A 138 9.17 17.67 8.86
N ASP A 139 7.87 17.77 9.14
CA ASP A 139 7.32 18.69 10.14
C ASP A 139 7.86 18.37 11.56
N PRO A 140 8.58 19.32 12.21
CA PRO A 140 9.06 19.17 13.57
C PRO A 140 7.98 19.43 14.63
N GLU A 141 6.89 20.15 14.32
CA GLU A 141 5.86 20.54 15.28
C GLU A 141 4.74 19.50 15.36
N LEU A 142 4.95 18.47 16.17
CA LEU A 142 3.92 17.48 16.46
C LEU A 142 2.90 18.02 17.47
N ARG A 143 1.92 18.78 17.00
CA ARG A 143 0.78 19.21 17.83
C ARG A 143 -0.42 18.30 17.61
N ARG A 144 -0.58 17.32 18.50
CA ARG A 144 -1.81 16.52 18.58
C ARG A 144 -2.89 17.31 19.33
N LYS A 145 -4.11 17.37 18.81
CA LYS A 145 -5.24 17.97 19.57
C LYS A 145 -5.64 17.01 20.70
N ASP A 146 -6.02 17.54 21.87
CA ASP A 146 -6.34 16.73 23.05
C ASP A 146 -7.44 15.68 22.80
N ASP A 147 -8.43 16.01 21.96
CA ASP A 147 -9.52 15.11 21.56
C ASP A 147 -9.13 14.07 20.49
N GLU A 148 -8.01 14.27 19.81
CA GLU A 148 -7.60 13.44 18.69
C GLU A 148 -7.16 12.05 19.14
N MET A 149 -6.47 11.96 20.28
CA MET A 149 -6.07 10.67 20.86
C MET A 149 -7.29 9.84 21.27
N LYS A 150 -8.32 10.48 21.81
CA LYS A 150 -9.58 9.82 22.14
C LYS A 150 -10.27 9.31 20.86
N ASN A 151 -10.31 10.12 19.81
CA ASN A 151 -10.87 9.73 18.52
C ASN A 151 -10.09 8.54 17.90
N ILE A 152 -8.76 8.57 17.92
CA ILE A 152 -7.91 7.46 17.44
C ILE A 152 -8.23 6.17 18.20
N ARG A 153 -8.35 6.22 19.54
CA ARG A 153 -8.70 5.04 20.36
C ARG A 153 -10.08 4.49 20.04
N VAL A 154 -11.08 5.36 19.88
CA VAL A 154 -12.44 4.95 19.50
C VAL A 154 -12.43 4.31 18.11
N ASN A 155 -11.75 4.92 17.14
CA ASN A 155 -11.63 4.35 15.80
C ASN A 155 -10.88 3.02 15.80
N ALA A 156 -9.80 2.89 16.59
CA ALA A 156 -9.10 1.62 16.77
C ALA A 156 -10.02 0.52 17.31
N LEU A 157 -10.79 0.82 18.36
CA LEU A 157 -11.77 -0.12 18.92
C LEU A 157 -12.87 -0.48 17.92
N LEU A 158 -13.37 0.50 17.16
CA LEU A 158 -14.36 0.27 16.11
C LEU A 158 -13.80 -0.61 14.99
N HIS A 159 -12.56 -0.39 14.55
CA HIS A 159 -11.91 -1.21 13.53
C HIS A 159 -11.64 -2.64 14.04
N VAL A 160 -11.19 -2.80 15.29
CA VAL A 160 -11.06 -4.14 15.91
C VAL A 160 -12.42 -4.83 16.01
N GLY A 161 -13.46 -4.13 16.46
CA GLY A 161 -14.83 -4.65 16.49
C GLY A 161 -15.33 -5.04 15.10
N ALA A 162 -15.02 -4.23 14.07
CA ALA A 162 -15.35 -4.53 12.68
C ALA A 162 -14.60 -5.78 12.17
N ILE A 163 -13.30 -5.92 12.45
CA ILE A 163 -12.53 -7.13 12.09
C ILE A 163 -13.18 -8.36 12.70
N VAL A 164 -13.48 -8.34 14.00
CA VAL A 164 -14.09 -9.47 14.71
C VAL A 164 -15.49 -9.77 14.15
N ALA A 165 -16.32 -8.76 13.93
CA ALA A 165 -17.65 -8.93 13.36
C ALA A 165 -17.59 -9.54 11.96
N VAL A 166 -16.64 -9.10 11.13
CA VAL A 166 -16.41 -9.59 9.78
C VAL A 166 -15.91 -11.04 9.81
N ASP A 167 -14.97 -11.36 10.69
CA ASP A 167 -14.46 -12.72 10.89
C ASP A 167 -15.57 -13.69 11.34
N ILE A 168 -16.39 -13.28 12.31
CA ILE A 168 -17.58 -14.01 12.76
C ILE A 168 -18.56 -14.21 11.60
N PHE A 169 -18.94 -13.14 10.91
CA PHE A 169 -19.88 -13.21 9.80
C PHE A 169 -19.39 -14.19 8.72
N PHE A 170 -18.10 -14.20 8.41
CA PHE A 170 -17.57 -15.13 7.40
C PHE A 170 -17.45 -16.57 7.88
N HIS A 171 -17.10 -16.81 9.15
CA HIS A 171 -17.10 -18.16 9.71
C HIS A 171 -18.47 -18.82 9.62
N PHE A 172 -19.54 -18.05 9.85
CA PHE A 172 -20.91 -18.58 9.85
C PHE A 172 -21.58 -18.63 8.47
N PHE A 173 -21.27 -17.67 7.57
CA PHE A 173 -21.91 -17.63 6.25
C PHE A 173 -21.22 -18.50 5.19
N TYR A 174 -20.07 -19.12 5.49
CA TYR A 174 -19.35 -20.03 4.57
C TYR A 174 -19.12 -19.44 3.16
N ILE A 175 -19.08 -18.11 3.02
CA ILE A 175 -18.91 -17.43 1.73
C ILE A 175 -17.61 -17.87 1.04
N LEU A 176 -16.58 -18.19 1.84
CA LEU A 176 -15.27 -18.67 1.41
C LEU A 176 -15.25 -20.11 0.86
N THR A 177 -16.27 -20.94 1.13
CA THR A 177 -16.31 -22.34 0.65
C THR A 177 -17.12 -22.49 -0.64
N LEU A 178 -17.74 -21.42 -1.14
CA LEU A 178 -18.45 -21.45 -2.41
C LEU A 178 -17.44 -21.53 -3.56
N PRO A 179 -17.46 -22.61 -4.37
CA PRO A 179 -16.51 -22.79 -5.45
C PRO A 179 -16.71 -21.70 -6.50
N SER A 180 -15.61 -21.02 -6.86
CA SER A 180 -15.51 -20.02 -7.92
C SER A 180 -15.82 -20.59 -9.33
N ASP A 181 -15.94 -21.91 -9.44
CA ASP A 181 -16.15 -22.66 -10.69
C ASP A 181 -17.62 -22.88 -11.08
N LEU A 182 -18.56 -22.22 -10.38
CA LEU A 182 -19.97 -22.29 -10.74
C LEU A 182 -20.22 -21.49 -12.03
N LYS A 183 -20.25 -22.21 -13.16
CA LYS A 183 -20.68 -21.75 -14.51
C LYS A 183 -22.05 -21.04 -14.55
N PHE A 184 -22.75 -20.97 -13.42
CA PHE A 184 -23.91 -20.12 -13.16
C PHE A 184 -23.66 -19.33 -11.88
N VAL A 185 -22.92 -18.23 -11.99
CA VAL A 185 -22.79 -17.29 -10.88
C VAL A 185 -24.16 -16.66 -10.65
N ASN A 186 -24.86 -17.12 -9.62
CA ASN A 186 -26.08 -16.46 -9.17
C ASN A 186 -25.76 -14.99 -8.89
N PRO A 187 -26.57 -14.02 -9.36
CA PRO A 187 -26.30 -12.59 -9.15
C PRO A 187 -26.14 -12.23 -7.65
N GLY A 188 -26.81 -12.97 -6.75
CA GLY A 188 -26.62 -12.81 -5.31
C GLY A 188 -25.23 -13.21 -4.81
N LEU A 189 -24.58 -14.21 -5.41
CA LEU A 189 -23.23 -14.63 -5.05
C LEU A 189 -22.18 -13.60 -5.53
N ALA A 190 -22.32 -13.11 -6.76
CA ALA A 190 -21.48 -12.03 -7.28
C ALA A 190 -21.60 -10.77 -6.41
N TYR A 191 -22.82 -10.38 -6.04
CA TYR A 191 -23.06 -9.25 -5.16
C TYR A 191 -22.42 -9.45 -3.78
N SER A 192 -22.54 -10.65 -3.21
CA SER A 192 -21.97 -10.97 -1.90
C SER A 192 -20.45 -10.91 -1.91
N ASN A 193 -19.80 -11.39 -2.98
CA ASN A 193 -18.34 -11.27 -3.16
C ASN A 193 -17.88 -9.82 -3.35
N LEU A 194 -18.67 -8.98 -4.03
CA LEU A 194 -18.36 -7.56 -4.17
C LEU A 194 -18.43 -6.83 -2.81
N VAL A 195 -19.48 -7.08 -2.03
CA VAL A 195 -19.63 -6.53 -0.68
C VAL A 195 -18.49 -7.02 0.22
N TYR A 196 -18.12 -8.29 0.09
CA TYR A 196 -16.99 -8.90 0.79
C TYR A 196 -15.67 -8.16 0.53
N ASP A 197 -15.31 -7.97 -0.74
CA ASP A 197 -14.08 -7.27 -1.12
C ASP A 197 -14.09 -5.81 -0.64
N TRP A 198 -15.25 -5.16 -0.71
CA TRP A 198 -15.42 -3.81 -0.18
C TRP A 198 -15.23 -3.74 1.34
N VAL A 199 -15.87 -4.63 2.11
CA VAL A 199 -15.74 -4.65 3.57
C VAL A 199 -14.30 -4.90 3.98
N LYS A 200 -13.61 -5.85 3.33
CA LYS A 200 -12.19 -6.10 3.59
C LYS A 200 -11.34 -4.86 3.33
N ALA A 201 -11.51 -4.22 2.17
CA ALA A 201 -10.77 -3.02 1.84
C ALA A 201 -11.07 -1.92 2.86
N ALA A 202 -12.33 -1.66 3.20
CA ALA A 202 -12.71 -0.65 4.17
C ALA A 202 -12.09 -0.88 5.56
N VAL A 203 -12.07 -2.14 6.02
CA VAL A 203 -11.43 -2.51 7.29
C VAL A 203 -9.92 -2.33 7.23
N MET A 204 -9.25 -2.82 6.17
CA MET A 204 -7.80 -2.68 6.01
C MET A 204 -7.38 -1.21 5.95
N PHE A 205 -8.06 -0.39 5.14
CA PHE A 205 -7.82 1.06 5.07
C PHE A 205 -8.08 1.72 6.43
N GLY A 206 -9.13 1.34 7.14
CA GLY A 206 -9.44 1.88 8.47
C GLY A 206 -8.34 1.63 9.50
N VAL A 207 -7.84 0.40 9.58
CA VAL A 207 -6.73 0.02 10.47
C VAL A 207 -5.46 0.79 10.11
N ILE A 208 -5.07 0.76 8.84
CA ILE A 208 -3.86 1.40 8.34
C ILE A 208 -3.92 2.92 8.59
N ASN A 209 -5.06 3.55 8.32
CA ASN A 209 -5.25 4.98 8.55
C ASN A 209 -5.19 5.34 10.03
N THR A 210 -5.69 4.47 10.91
CA THR A 210 -5.62 4.69 12.36
C THR A 210 -4.17 4.61 12.87
N ILE A 211 -3.38 3.67 12.35
CA ILE A 211 -1.94 3.56 12.66
C ILE A 211 -1.19 4.79 12.13
N ALA A 212 -1.48 5.22 10.89
CA ALA A 212 -0.87 6.42 10.32
C ALA A 212 -1.14 7.68 11.15
N ARG A 213 -2.38 7.86 11.63
CA ARG A 213 -2.75 8.96 12.55
C ARG A 213 -2.04 8.86 13.90
N LEU A 214 -1.81 7.64 14.40
CA LEU A 214 -1.00 7.43 15.60
C LEU A 214 0.46 7.90 15.40
N ASP A 215 0.99 7.74 14.19
CA ASP A 215 2.31 8.23 13.75
C ASP A 215 2.35 9.73 13.38
N HIS A 216 1.25 10.46 13.61
CA HIS A 216 1.09 11.86 13.22
C HIS A 216 1.13 12.10 11.70
N LEU A 217 0.72 11.10 10.91
CA LEU A 217 0.46 11.26 9.50
C LEU A 217 -1.04 11.36 9.25
N GLU A 218 -1.42 12.22 8.33
CA GLU A 218 -2.77 12.32 7.81
C GLU A 218 -2.87 11.47 6.53
N PRO A 219 -3.40 10.23 6.62
CA PRO A 219 -3.54 9.36 5.46
C PRO A 219 -4.60 9.90 4.49
N PRO A 220 -4.54 9.50 3.21
CA PRO A 220 -5.59 9.81 2.24
C PRO A 220 -6.96 9.33 2.71
N GLN A 221 -8.01 9.99 2.24
CA GLN A 221 -9.38 9.55 2.51
C GLN A 221 -9.60 8.15 1.94
N PRO A 222 -10.36 7.28 2.65
CA PRO A 222 -10.67 5.95 2.15
C PRO A 222 -11.47 6.04 0.84
N PRO A 223 -11.35 5.03 -0.04
CA PRO A 223 -12.13 5.00 -1.27
C PRO A 223 -13.64 5.03 -0.94
N LYS A 224 -14.39 5.86 -1.66
CA LYS A 224 -15.86 5.91 -1.55
C LYS A 224 -16.45 4.53 -1.90
N CYS A 225 -17.56 4.17 -1.25
CA CYS A 225 -18.16 2.84 -1.38
C CYS A 225 -18.57 2.54 -2.83
N ILE A 226 -18.19 1.35 -3.32
CA ILE A 226 -18.50 0.88 -4.67
C ILE A 226 -20.02 0.74 -4.88
N THR A 227 -20.82 0.50 -3.82
CA THR A 227 -22.29 0.46 -3.95
C THR A 227 -22.93 1.84 -4.09
N MET A 228 -22.16 2.92 -3.91
CA MET A 228 -22.56 4.31 -4.15
C MET A 228 -22.18 4.78 -5.57
N LEU A 229 -21.92 3.85 -6.50
CA LEU A 229 -21.62 4.10 -7.92
C LEU A 229 -22.82 4.63 -8.75
N TYR A 230 -23.81 5.27 -8.13
CA TYR A 230 -24.82 6.00 -8.91
C TYR A 230 -24.31 7.35 -9.41
N ILE A 231 -23.16 7.81 -8.91
CA ILE A 231 -22.51 9.07 -9.28
C ILE A 231 -21.05 8.76 -9.60
N PHE A 232 -20.76 8.46 -10.87
CA PHE A 232 -19.38 8.27 -11.37
C PHE A 232 -18.61 9.58 -11.54
N ALA A 233 -19.20 10.72 -11.19
CA ALA A 233 -18.57 12.03 -11.25
C ALA A 233 -19.08 12.87 -10.08
N GLU A 234 -18.30 12.95 -9.01
CA GLU A 234 -18.35 14.14 -8.16
C GLU A 234 -17.16 15.00 -8.59
N THR A 235 -17.49 16.15 -9.17
CA THR A 235 -16.61 17.25 -9.55
C THR A 235 -15.75 17.75 -8.40
#